data_AF-A0A3N5XRT8-F1
#
_entry.id   AF-A0A3N5XRT8-F1
#
_cell.length_a   1.000
_cell.length_b   1.000
_cell.length_c   1.000
_cell.angle_alpha   90.00
_cell.angle_beta   90.00
_cell.angle_gamma   90.00
#
_symmetry.space_group_name_H-M   'P 1'
#
loop_
_entity.id
_entity.type
_entity.pdbx_description
1 polymer ?
#
loop_
_entity_poly.entity_id
_entity_poly.type
_entity_poly.pdbx_seq_one_letter_code
_entity_poly.pdbx_strand_id
1 'polypeptide(L)'
;MTEDKKKTKEAVYEFINSAKQMATEVSSEIAQTAERLFEEAKSAKRQIVVSVRLDDESARRVDQLVEAGICSSRSEAVAMLTKSGIQSRSALFDRIEAKIREIQRIKDEIRQTASEVGSAGGPPPA
;
A
#
# COMPACT_ATOMS: atom_id res chain seq x y z
N MET A 1 55.75 16.35 21.92
CA MET A 1 54.34 16.56 21.52
C MET A 1 53.85 15.37 20.67
N THR A 2 54.09 14.14 21.15
CA THR A 2 53.98 12.91 20.34
C THR A 2 53.15 11.82 21.01
N GLU A 3 52.76 11.99 22.28
CA GLU A 3 51.94 11.03 23.04
C GLU A 3 50.42 11.23 22.84
N ASP A 4 49.94 12.47 22.72
CA ASP A 4 48.49 12.74 22.59
C ASP A 4 47.88 12.16 21.31
N LYS A 5 48.60 12.20 20.18
CA LYS A 5 48.08 11.69 18.89
C LYS A 5 47.90 10.17 18.86
N LYS A 6 48.55 9.42 19.76
CA LYS A 6 48.45 7.96 19.83
C LYS A 6 47.19 7.54 20.59
N LYS A 7 46.92 8.19 21.73
CA LYS A 7 45.71 7.97 22.54
C LYS A 7 44.42 8.32 21.78
N THR A 8 44.41 9.40 21.01
CA THR A 8 43.22 9.79 20.23
C THR A 8 42.90 8.77 19.14
N LYS A 9 43.90 8.14 18.52
CA LYS A 9 43.66 7.11 17.50
C LYS A 9 43.13 5.82 18.11
N GLU A 10 43.69 5.39 19.24
CA GLU A 10 43.22 4.17 19.94
C GLU A 10 41.76 4.32 20.41
N ALA A 11 41.38 5.48 20.96
CA ALA A 11 39.99 5.74 21.36
C ALA A 11 39.00 5.74 20.18
N VAL A 12 39.41 6.26 19.02
CA VAL A 12 38.58 6.25 17.80
C VAL A 12 38.45 4.84 17.23
N TYR A 13 39.52 4.03 17.27
CA TYR A 13 39.48 2.63 16.82
C TYR A 13 38.62 1.75 17.73
N GLU A 14 38.63 1.96 19.04
CA GLU A 14 37.71 1.27 19.96
C GLU A 14 36.25 1.64 19.68
N PHE A 15 35.96 2.93 19.46
CA PHE A 15 34.60 3.38 19.17
C PHE A 15 34.04 2.75 17.88
N ILE A 16 34.86 2.66 16.83
CA ILE A 16 34.47 2.02 15.55
C ILE A 16 34.25 0.51 15.72
N ASN A 17 35.07 -0.17 16.54
CA ASN A 17 34.92 -1.60 16.78
C ASN A 17 33.70 -1.92 17.65
N SER A 18 33.39 -1.09 18.65
CA SER A 18 32.18 -1.22 19.46
C SER A 18 30.91 -0.96 18.65
N ALA A 19 30.95 0.01 17.72
CA ALA A 19 29.84 0.24 16.79
C ALA A 19 29.59 -0.96 15.85
N LYS A 20 30.64 -1.69 15.45
CA LYS A 20 30.53 -2.92 14.66
C LYS A 20 29.87 -4.06 15.43
N GLN A 21 30.15 -4.21 16.72
CA GLN A 21 29.58 -5.27 17.57
C GLN A 21 28.09 -5.01 17.88
N MET A 22 27.70 -3.76 18.08
CA MET A 22 26.27 -3.41 18.25
C MET A 22 25.46 -3.60 16.95
N ALA A 23 26.07 -3.44 15.77
CA ALA A 23 25.38 -3.67 14.49
C ALA A 23 25.00 -5.15 14.27
N THR A 24 25.76 -6.10 14.84
CA THR A 24 25.49 -7.53 14.69
C THR A 24 24.33 -8.05 15.54
N GLU A 25 24.14 -7.57 16.76
CA GLU A 25 23.01 -7.99 17.63
C GLU A 25 21.67 -7.34 17.22
N VAL A 26 21.71 -6.07 16.83
CA VAL A 26 20.52 -5.28 16.46
C VAL A 26 19.91 -5.74 15.12
N SER A 27 20.64 -6.51 14.31
CA SER A 27 20.20 -6.95 12.99
C SER A 27 18.98 -7.90 13.01
N SER A 28 18.93 -8.82 13.98
CA SER A 28 17.85 -9.81 14.07
C SER A 28 16.57 -9.21 14.66
N GLU A 29 16.71 -8.32 15.64
CA GLU A 29 15.58 -7.62 16.27
C GLU A 29 14.97 -6.57 15.33
N ILE A 30 15.80 -5.87 14.54
CA ILE A 30 15.31 -4.99 13.46
C ILE A 30 14.60 -5.81 12.38
N ALA A 31 15.14 -6.97 11.99
CA ALA A 31 14.49 -7.82 10.97
C ALA A 31 13.11 -8.31 11.44
N GLN A 32 13.01 -8.81 12.67
CA GLN A 32 11.73 -9.24 13.26
C GLN A 32 10.75 -8.07 13.44
N THR A 33 11.26 -6.89 13.81
CA THR A 33 10.44 -5.69 13.93
C THR A 33 9.98 -5.19 12.57
N ALA A 34 10.83 -5.24 11.55
CA ALA A 34 10.48 -4.91 10.17
C ALA A 34 9.41 -5.87 9.64
N GLU A 35 9.58 -7.19 9.83
CA GLU A 35 8.58 -8.19 9.45
C GLU A 35 7.24 -7.97 10.15
N ARG A 36 7.27 -7.67 11.47
CA ARG A 36 6.05 -7.34 12.22
C ARG A 36 5.38 -6.06 11.72
N LEU A 37 6.16 -5.02 11.42
CA LEU A 37 5.64 -3.77 10.85
C LEU A 37 5.14 -3.96 9.41
N PHE A 38 5.75 -4.84 8.61
CA PHE A 38 5.29 -5.19 7.27
C PHE A 38 3.98 -5.99 7.32
N GLU A 39 3.85 -6.95 8.24
CA GLU A 39 2.60 -7.69 8.44
C GLU A 39 1.52 -6.82 9.10
N GLU A 40 1.86 -5.92 10.03
CA GLU A 40 0.93 -4.90 10.56
C GLU A 40 0.50 -3.91 9.47
N ALA A 41 1.40 -3.46 8.59
CA ALA A 41 1.08 -2.57 7.48
C ALA A 41 0.22 -3.24 6.39
N LYS A 42 0.42 -4.54 6.16
CA LYS A 42 -0.41 -5.37 5.28
C LYS A 42 -1.79 -5.65 5.90
N SER A 43 -1.84 -5.76 7.23
CA SER A 43 -3.07 -5.95 8.01
C SER A 43 -3.85 -4.65 8.20
N ALA A 44 -3.18 -3.50 8.16
CA ALA A 44 -3.76 -2.17 8.06
C ALA A 44 -4.29 -1.93 6.64
N LYS A 45 -5.26 -2.76 6.20
CA LYS A 45 -6.07 -2.47 5.02
C LYS A 45 -6.55 -1.04 5.14
N ARG A 46 -6.16 -0.17 4.20
CA ARG A 46 -6.61 1.22 4.17
C ARG A 46 -8.14 1.24 4.22
N GLN A 47 -8.69 1.68 5.36
CA GLN A 47 -10.12 1.84 5.52
C GLN A 47 -10.48 3.22 4.99
N ILE A 48 -11.39 3.27 4.00
CA ILE A 48 -11.90 4.52 3.47
C ILE A 48 -13.24 4.78 4.15
N VAL A 49 -13.36 5.92 4.82
CA VAL A 49 -14.64 6.38 5.37
C VAL A 49 -15.41 7.05 4.25
N VAL A 50 -16.58 6.51 3.93
CA VAL A 50 -17.49 7.07 2.93
C VAL A 50 -18.76 7.51 3.63
N SER A 51 -19.16 8.76 3.45
CA SER A 51 -20.47 9.26 3.87
C SER A 51 -21.47 9.01 2.74
N VAL A 52 -22.57 8.31 3.04
CA VAL A 52 -23.62 7.97 2.06
C VAL A 52 -24.98 8.44 2.57
N ARG A 53 -25.84 8.86 1.65
CA ARG A 53 -27.26 9.11 1.93
C ARG A 53 -28.05 7.85 1.66
N LEU A 54 -28.92 7.49 2.59
CA LEU A 54 -29.87 6.39 2.47
C LEU A 54 -31.28 6.98 2.47
N ASP A 55 -32.19 6.37 1.70
CA ASP A 55 -33.61 6.60 1.86
C ASP A 55 -34.12 5.99 3.17
N ASP A 56 -35.34 6.37 3.58
CA ASP A 56 -35.94 5.94 4.85
C ASP A 56 -36.09 4.42 4.95
N GLU A 57 -36.38 3.73 3.84
CA GLU A 57 -36.50 2.27 3.86
C GLU A 57 -35.13 1.63 4.09
N SER A 58 -34.12 2.02 3.31
CA SER A 58 -32.75 1.53 3.44
C SER A 58 -32.19 1.78 4.85
N ALA A 59 -32.41 2.97 5.41
CA ALA A 59 -32.00 3.31 6.77
C ALA A 59 -32.67 2.40 7.81
N ARG A 60 -33.99 2.17 7.69
CA ARG A 60 -34.72 1.24 8.57
C ARG A 60 -34.20 -0.20 8.48
N ARG A 61 -33.85 -0.69 7.29
CA ARG A 61 -33.27 -2.04 7.14
C ARG A 61 -31.90 -2.16 7.80
N VAL A 62 -31.07 -1.13 7.71
CA VAL A 62 -29.79 -1.06 8.42
C VAL A 62 -30.02 -1.11 9.93
N ASP A 63 -31.00 -0.37 10.44
CA ASP A 63 -31.35 -0.37 11.87
C ASP A 63 -31.79 -1.74 12.36
N GLN A 64 -32.63 -2.43 11.58
CA GLN A 64 -33.08 -3.79 11.92
C GLN A 64 -31.92 -4.77 12.10
N LEU A 65 -30.84 -4.65 11.31
CA LEU A 65 -29.66 -5.50 11.45
C LEU A 65 -28.90 -5.23 12.76
N VAL A 66 -28.88 -3.98 13.21
CA VAL A 66 -28.25 -3.60 14.48
C VAL A 66 -29.13 -4.01 15.66
N GLU A 67 -30.43 -3.75 15.60
CA GLU A 67 -31.40 -4.11 16.64
C GLU A 67 -31.48 -5.64 16.83
N ALA A 68 -31.37 -6.41 15.75
CA ALA A 68 -31.32 -7.87 15.80
C ALA A 68 -29.97 -8.43 16.30
N GLY A 69 -28.97 -7.57 16.58
CA GLY A 69 -27.64 -7.97 17.03
C GLY A 69 -26.78 -8.64 15.96
N ILE A 70 -27.18 -8.58 14.68
CA ILE A 70 -26.41 -9.14 13.55
C ILE A 70 -25.18 -8.27 13.28
N CYS A 71 -25.30 -6.95 13.48
CA CYS A 71 -24.19 -6.01 13.37
C CYS A 71 -24.10 -5.17 14.65
N SER A 72 -22.88 -4.84 15.07
CA SER A 72 -22.61 -4.00 16.24
C SER A 72 -22.89 -2.50 16.00
N SER A 73 -22.90 -2.08 14.73
CA SER A 73 -23.12 -0.68 14.34
C SER A 73 -23.74 -0.55 12.95
N ARG A 74 -24.35 0.62 12.69
CA ARG A 74 -24.91 0.96 11.36
C ARG A 74 -23.84 0.94 10.26
N SER A 75 -22.64 1.43 10.54
CA SER A 75 -21.54 1.44 9.58
C SER A 75 -21.07 0.02 9.25
N GLU A 76 -21.03 -0.88 10.24
CA GLU A 76 -20.76 -2.29 10.01
C GLU A 76 -21.84 -2.95 9.15
N ALA A 77 -23.12 -2.72 9.45
CA ALA A 77 -24.24 -3.22 8.66
C ALA A 77 -24.17 -2.76 7.20
N VAL A 78 -23.89 -1.47 6.96
CA VAL A 78 -23.70 -0.92 5.61
C VAL A 78 -22.50 -1.56 4.92
N ALA A 79 -21.38 -1.75 5.62
CA ALA A 79 -20.20 -2.40 5.06
C ALA A 79 -20.48 -3.87 4.68
N MET A 80 -21.20 -4.61 5.53
CA MET A 80 -21.63 -5.99 5.29
C MET A 80 -22.54 -6.09 4.05
N LEU A 81 -23.57 -5.23 3.97
CA LEU A 81 -24.49 -5.19 2.85
C LEU A 81 -23.78 -4.80 1.55
N THR A 82 -22.87 -3.82 1.60
CA THR A 82 -22.06 -3.40 0.45
C THR A 82 -21.20 -4.55 -0.06
N LYS A 83 -20.50 -5.25 0.84
CA LYS A 83 -19.69 -6.42 0.49
C LYS A 83 -20.54 -7.51 -0.17
N SER A 84 -21.71 -7.81 0.41
CA SER A 84 -22.65 -8.80 -0.13
C SER A 84 -23.19 -8.37 -1.52
N GLY A 85 -23.47 -7.08 -1.69
CA GLY A 85 -23.87 -6.48 -2.97
C GLY A 85 -22.79 -6.60 -4.04
N ILE A 86 -21.51 -6.40 -3.68
CA ILE A 86 -20.38 -6.60 -4.60
C ILE A 86 -20.25 -8.06 -4.99
N GLN A 87 -20.29 -8.98 -4.01
CA GLN A 87 -20.15 -10.41 -4.24
C GLN A 87 -21.27 -10.99 -5.12
N SER A 88 -22.51 -10.61 -4.85
CA SER A 88 -23.68 -11.02 -5.66
C SER A 88 -23.62 -10.51 -7.10
N ARG A 89 -22.82 -9.48 -7.37
CA ARG A 89 -22.62 -8.88 -8.71
C ARG A 89 -21.21 -9.10 -9.26
N SER A 90 -20.47 -10.10 -8.77
CA SER A 90 -19.11 -10.43 -9.19
C SER A 90 -18.93 -10.46 -10.71
N ALA A 91 -19.80 -11.17 -11.43
CA ALA A 91 -19.73 -11.26 -12.89
C ALA A 91 -19.83 -9.91 -13.62
N LEU A 92 -20.54 -8.92 -13.06
CA LEU A 92 -20.57 -7.56 -13.62
C LEU A 92 -19.21 -6.88 -13.42
N PHE A 93 -18.65 -6.97 -12.22
CA PHE A 93 -17.35 -6.38 -11.91
C PHE A 93 -16.22 -7.01 -12.73
N ASP A 94 -16.24 -8.33 -12.94
CA ASP A 94 -15.27 -9.02 -13.80
C ASP A 94 -15.29 -8.48 -15.24
N ARG A 95 -16.50 -8.24 -15.78
CA ARG A 95 -16.67 -7.66 -17.12
C ARG A 95 -16.17 -6.21 -17.19
N ILE A 96 -16.46 -5.41 -16.16
CA ILE A 96 -15.96 -4.03 -16.05
C ILE A 96 -14.43 -4.05 -16.00
N GLU A 97 -13.83 -4.93 -15.20
CA GLU A 97 -12.38 -5.05 -15.08
C GLU A 97 -11.74 -5.44 -16.41
N ALA A 98 -12.31 -6.43 -17.12
CA ALA A 98 -11.83 -6.82 -18.44
C ALA A 98 -11.81 -5.63 -19.42
N LYS A 99 -12.84 -4.79 -19.40
CA LYS A 99 -12.91 -3.58 -20.24
C LYS A 99 -11.95 -2.48 -19.82
N ILE A 100 -11.72 -2.30 -18.52
CA ILE A 100 -10.70 -1.37 -18.02
C ILE A 100 -9.30 -1.79 -18.50
N ARG A 101 -8.99 -3.09 -18.44
CA ARG A 101 -7.70 -3.63 -18.94
C ARG A 101 -7.53 -3.43 -20.43
N GLU A 102 -8.60 -3.62 -21.21
CA GLU A 102 -8.59 -3.35 -22.66
C GLU A 102 -8.26 -1.87 -22.95
N ILE A 103 -8.90 -0.95 -22.22
CA ILE A 103 -8.61 0.50 -22.34
C ILE A 103 -7.14 0.80 -21.96
N GLN A 104 -6.62 0.18 -20.91
CA GLN A 104 -5.22 0.37 -20.50
C GLN A 104 -4.26 -0.09 -21.59
N ARG A 105 -4.47 -1.29 -22.15
CA ARG A 105 -3.67 -1.81 -23.27
C ARG A 105 -3.66 -0.84 -24.45
N ILE A 106 -4.83 -0.35 -24.86
CA ILE A 106 -4.94 0.61 -25.97
C ILE A 106 -4.20 1.92 -25.64
N LYS A 107 -4.30 2.42 -24.40
CA LYS A 107 -3.56 3.61 -23.97
C LYS A 107 -2.05 3.41 -24.05
N ASP A 108 -1.57 2.23 -23.71
CA ASP A 108 -0.14 1.91 -23.76
C ASP A 108 0.36 1.73 -25.21
N GLU A 109 -0.44 1.10 -26.08
CA GLU A 109 -0.16 1.04 -27.53
C GLU A 109 -0.04 2.44 -28.15
N ILE A 110 -0.95 3.35 -27.83
CA ILE A 110 -0.89 4.75 -28.29
C ILE A 110 0.42 5.43 -27.84
N ARG A 111 0.81 5.26 -26.57
CA ARG A 111 2.05 5.83 -26.04
C ARG A 111 3.27 5.28 -26.75
N GLN A 112 3.27 3.98 -27.05
CA GLN A 112 4.35 3.34 -27.78
C GLN A 112 4.47 3.90 -29.20
N THR A 113 3.39 3.96 -29.97
CA THR A 113 3.40 4.54 -31.33
C THR A 113 3.85 6.00 -31.33
N ALA A 114 3.41 6.80 -30.36
CA ALA A 114 3.85 8.19 -30.24
C ALA A 114 5.36 8.30 -29.96
N SER A 115 5.93 7.37 -29.18
CA SER A 115 7.37 7.33 -28.90
C SER A 115 8.21 6.88 -30.09
N GLU A 116 7.69 5.98 -30.93
CA GLU A 116 8.34 5.52 -32.16
C GLU A 116 8.44 6.66 -33.20
N VAL A 117 7.39 7.49 -33.32
CA VAL A 117 7.40 8.68 -34.19
C VAL A 117 8.39 9.74 -33.70
N GLY A 118 8.64 9.84 -32.39
CA GLY A 118 9.61 10.76 -31.80
C GLY A 118 11.09 10.40 -32.05
N SER A 119 11.40 9.16 -32.42
CA SER A 119 12.77 8.67 -32.62
C SER A 119 13.28 8.78 -34.06
N ALA A 120 12.44 9.12 -35.05
CA ALA A 120 12.80 9.20 -36.46
C ALA A 120 13.23 10.61 -36.93
N GLY A 121 13.38 11.57 -36.00
CA GLY A 121 13.64 13.00 -36.29
C GLY A 121 15.03 13.53 -35.90
N GLY A 122 16.06 12.69 -35.79
CA GLY A 122 17.43 13.17 -35.59
C GLY A 122 18.01 13.76 -36.89
N PRO A 123 18.69 14.92 -36.87
CA PRO A 123 19.18 15.56 -38.09
C PRO A 123 20.25 14.70 -38.77
N PRO A 124 20.31 14.69 -40.12
CA PRO A 124 21.31 13.91 -40.85
C PRO A 124 22.73 14.41 -40.52
N PRO A 125 23.72 13.51 -40.40
CA PRO A 125 25.10 13.91 -40.15
C PRO A 125 25.63 14.72 -41.34
N ALA A 126 26.20 15.88 -41.03
CA ALA A 126 26.94 16.76 -41.95
C ALA A 126 28.43 16.42 -41.95
#